data_AF-A0A1V6S9H4-F1
#
_entry.id   AF-A0A1V6S9H4-F1
#
_cell.length_a   1.000
_cell.length_b   1.000
_cell.length_c   1.000
_cell.angle_alpha   90.00
_cell.angle_beta   90.00
_cell.angle_gamma   90.00
#
_symmetry.space_group_name_H-M   'P 1'
#
loop_
_entity.id
_entity.type
_entity.pdbx_description
1 polymer ?
#
loop_
_entity_poly.entity_id
_entity_poly.type
_entity_poly.pdbx_seq_one_letter_code
_entity_poly.pdbx_strand_id
1 'polypeptide(L)'
;MGETLRSFGAWFIQSRLPNSVMRGFTIQLLLALDFAHEHNVIHTDIKPDNIFVKFRDLSLIESGYLVNVAIPQQDRSEEQYAVITSTPLRLYYFNKTDSTRVAEFDIALGDWGVSSWVDRHLSETIQPVALQYPEVLIEAPWNASTDGWNLGYVVLEVFRAVRMFSGSVPPDGHYELKEHLREIPNLFWPFPKF
;
A
#
# COMPACT_ATOMS: atom_id res chain seq x y z
N MET A 1 8.31 12.84 0.88
CA MET A 1 7.78 11.48 0.57
C MET A 1 6.59 11.65 -0.36
N GLY A 2 6.51 10.80 -1.38
CA GLY A 2 5.54 10.91 -2.47
C GLY A 2 4.15 10.41 -2.10
N GLU A 3 3.37 10.12 -3.13
CA GLU A 3 2.06 9.49 -3.04
C GLU A 3 2.16 7.99 -2.71
N THR A 4 1.03 7.34 -2.44
CA THR A 4 0.96 5.92 -2.07
C THR A 4 0.38 5.09 -3.20
N LEU A 5 0.48 3.76 -3.12
CA LEU A 5 -0.12 2.87 -4.11
C LEU A 5 -1.64 3.03 -4.20
N ARG A 6 -2.30 3.60 -3.18
CA ARG A 6 -3.74 3.92 -3.21
C ARG A 6 -4.12 4.78 -4.43
N SER A 7 -3.35 5.83 -4.71
CA SER A 7 -3.66 6.77 -5.81
C SER A 7 -2.89 6.43 -7.10
N PHE A 8 -1.89 5.55 -7.01
CA PHE A 8 -0.95 5.27 -8.10
C PHE A 8 -1.61 4.69 -9.35
N GLY A 9 -2.58 3.79 -9.19
CA GLY A 9 -3.31 3.21 -10.32
C GLY A 9 -3.99 4.27 -11.19
N ALA A 10 -4.55 5.32 -10.58
CA ALA A 10 -5.27 6.40 -11.28
C ALA A 10 -4.37 7.26 -12.18
N TRP A 11 -3.05 7.09 -12.12
CA TRP A 11 -2.11 7.85 -12.94
C TRP A 11 -2.03 7.29 -14.36
N PHE A 12 -2.41 6.02 -14.53
CA PHE A 12 -2.34 5.30 -15.79
C PHE A 12 -3.63 5.42 -16.61
N ILE A 13 -3.50 5.27 -17.92
CA ILE A 13 -4.66 5.20 -18.82
C ILE A 13 -5.54 4.02 -18.38
N GLN A 14 -6.84 4.25 -18.24
CA GLN A 14 -7.83 3.28 -17.74
C GLN A 14 -7.55 2.75 -16.32
N SER A 15 -6.73 3.46 -15.54
CA SER A 15 -6.36 3.06 -14.18
C SER A 15 -5.65 1.69 -14.09
N ARG A 16 -4.94 1.28 -15.15
CA ARG A 16 -4.26 -0.01 -15.22
C ARG A 16 -2.75 0.16 -15.28
N LEU A 17 -2.06 -0.48 -14.35
CA LEU A 17 -0.60 -0.48 -14.31
C LEU A 17 0.01 -1.42 -15.36
N PRO A 18 1.10 -1.01 -16.03
CA PRO A 18 1.83 -1.91 -16.91
C PRO A 18 2.43 -3.09 -16.14
N ASN A 19 2.44 -4.27 -16.77
CA ASN A 19 2.95 -5.52 -16.16
C ASN A 19 4.39 -5.41 -15.64
N SER A 20 5.26 -4.66 -16.33
CA SER A 20 6.64 -4.42 -15.89
C SER A 20 6.70 -3.70 -14.55
N VAL A 21 5.85 -2.69 -14.36
CA VAL A 21 5.74 -1.89 -13.14
C VAL A 21 5.18 -2.73 -12.01
N MET A 22 4.13 -3.51 -12.31
CA MET A 22 3.54 -4.42 -11.32
C MET A 22 4.54 -5.44 -10.81
N ARG A 23 5.28 -6.07 -11.73
CA ARG A 23 6.37 -6.98 -11.39
C ARG A 23 7.43 -6.29 -10.53
N GLY A 24 7.82 -5.07 -10.91
CA GLY A 24 8.81 -4.27 -10.18
C GLY A 24 8.42 -4.01 -8.73
N PHE A 25 7.23 -3.47 -8.48
CA PHE A 25 6.81 -3.20 -7.10
C PHE A 25 6.54 -4.48 -6.31
N THR A 26 6.01 -5.54 -6.95
CA THR A 26 5.74 -6.81 -6.27
C THR A 26 7.04 -7.42 -5.76
N ILE A 27 8.11 -7.39 -6.56
CA ILE A 27 9.44 -7.86 -6.13
C ILE A 27 9.95 -7.02 -4.95
N GLN A 28 9.84 -5.69 -5.02
CA GLN A 28 10.30 -4.82 -3.94
C GLN A 28 9.51 -5.03 -2.64
N LEU A 29 8.20 -5.28 -2.73
CA LEU A 29 7.36 -5.56 -1.57
C LEU A 29 7.72 -6.91 -0.96
N LEU A 30 7.93 -7.94 -1.78
CA LEU A 30 8.42 -9.24 -1.33
C LEU A 30 9.75 -9.11 -0.60
N LEU A 31 10.72 -8.36 -1.14
CA LEU A 31 12.01 -8.12 -0.50
C LEU A 31 11.87 -7.39 0.84
N ALA A 32 10.95 -6.42 0.94
CA ALA A 32 10.70 -5.72 2.20
C ALA A 32 10.10 -6.64 3.28
N LEU A 33 9.20 -7.54 2.90
CA LEU A 33 8.61 -8.52 3.81
C LEU A 33 9.59 -9.60 4.21
N ASP A 34 10.36 -10.14 3.26
CA ASP A 34 11.42 -11.11 3.51
C ASP A 34 12.40 -10.57 4.57
N PHE A 35 12.89 -9.35 4.37
CA PHE A 35 13.74 -8.67 5.35
C PHE A 35 13.07 -8.51 6.72
N ALA A 36 11.81 -8.09 6.79
CA ALA A 36 11.12 -7.92 8.07
C ALA A 36 10.90 -9.26 8.80
N HIS A 37 10.50 -10.29 8.06
CA HIS A 37 10.24 -11.63 8.58
C HIS A 37 11.53 -12.31 9.06
N GLU A 38 12.66 -12.12 8.37
CA GLU A 38 14.00 -12.52 8.85
C GLU A 38 14.38 -11.88 10.19
N HIS A 39 13.83 -10.71 10.50
CA HIS A 39 14.04 -9.99 11.75
C HIS A 39 12.90 -10.20 12.76
N ASN A 40 12.06 -11.22 12.56
CA ASN A 40 10.93 -11.58 13.42
C ASN A 40 9.85 -10.49 13.55
N VAL A 41 9.70 -9.62 12.55
CA VAL A 41 8.67 -8.58 12.51
C VAL A 41 7.60 -8.96 11.49
N ILE A 42 6.34 -8.88 11.89
CA ILE A 42 5.15 -9.04 11.03
C ILE A 42 4.54 -7.64 10.87
N HIS A 43 4.27 -7.22 9.63
CA HIS A 43 3.79 -5.86 9.35
C HIS A 43 2.34 -5.65 9.83
N THR A 44 1.45 -6.64 9.63
CA THR A 44 0.04 -6.73 10.08
C THR A 44 -0.95 -5.75 9.45
N ASP A 45 -0.50 -4.68 8.79
CA ASP A 45 -1.37 -3.69 8.13
C ASP A 45 -0.91 -3.35 6.70
N ILE A 46 -0.63 -4.38 5.89
CA ILE A 46 -0.25 -4.17 4.48
C ILE A 46 -1.47 -3.78 3.67
N LYS A 47 -1.45 -2.58 3.11
CA LYS A 47 -2.49 -2.03 2.23
C LYS A 47 -1.88 -0.95 1.33
N PRO A 48 -2.55 -0.54 0.23
CA PRO A 48 -1.99 0.44 -0.70
C PRO A 48 -1.60 1.78 -0.06
N ASP A 49 -2.24 2.18 1.04
CA ASP A 49 -1.90 3.40 1.81
C ASP A 49 -0.50 3.36 2.42
N ASN A 50 -0.08 2.18 2.87
CA ASN A 50 1.15 2.01 3.63
C ASN A 50 2.34 1.70 2.69
N ILE A 51 2.10 1.72 1.38
CA ILE A 51 3.12 1.50 0.36
C ILE A 51 3.35 2.79 -0.40
N PHE A 52 4.48 3.42 -0.14
CA PHE A 52 4.87 4.71 -0.67
C PHE A 52 5.58 4.56 -2.01
N VAL A 53 5.25 5.41 -2.97
CA VAL A 53 5.95 5.49 -4.26
C VAL A 53 7.16 6.41 -4.09
N LYS A 54 8.33 5.88 -4.45
CA LYS A 54 9.61 6.57 -4.50
C LYS A 54 10.02 6.75 -5.95
N PHE A 55 10.65 7.87 -6.24
CA PHE A 55 11.30 8.10 -7.53
C PHE A 55 12.80 8.11 -7.30
N ARG A 56 13.56 7.53 -8.24
CA ARG A 56 15.02 7.40 -8.12
C ARG A 56 15.75 8.69 -8.42
N ASP A 57 15.25 9.46 -9.38
CA ASP A 57 15.91 10.66 -9.87
C ASP A 57 15.50 11.90 -9.05
N LEU A 58 16.26 12.17 -7.99
CA LEU A 58 16.05 13.33 -7.13
C LEU A 58 16.32 14.66 -7.83
N SER A 59 17.06 14.67 -8.95
CA SER A 59 17.35 15.90 -9.70
C SER A 59 16.08 16.57 -10.22
N LEU A 60 14.99 15.82 -10.41
CA LEU A 60 13.68 16.34 -10.82
C LEU A 60 13.05 17.28 -9.79
N ILE A 61 13.40 17.15 -8.50
CA ILE A 61 12.99 18.11 -7.48
C ILE A 61 13.67 19.45 -7.78
N GLU A 62 14.97 19.43 -8.01
CA GLU A 62 15.78 20.63 -8.22
C GLU A 62 15.48 21.28 -9.57
N SER A 63 15.44 20.50 -10.65
CA SER A 63 15.22 20.96 -12.02
C SER A 63 13.75 21.23 -12.37
N GLY A 64 12.81 20.82 -11.51
CA GLY A 64 11.37 20.94 -11.75
C GLY A 64 10.66 21.76 -10.68
N TYR A 65 10.55 21.20 -9.47
CA TYR A 65 9.80 21.81 -8.37
C TYR A 65 10.47 23.10 -7.87
N LEU A 66 11.76 23.05 -7.53
CA LEU A 66 12.50 24.18 -6.96
C LEU A 66 12.78 25.30 -7.98
N VAL A 67 12.64 25.03 -9.28
CA VAL A 67 12.68 26.09 -10.31
C VAL A 67 11.46 27.01 -10.20
N ASN A 68 10.29 26.45 -9.89
CA ASN A 68 9.02 27.17 -9.92
C ASN A 68 8.52 27.56 -8.52
N VAL A 69 9.07 26.95 -7.47
CA VAL A 69 8.71 27.24 -6.08
C VAL A 69 9.89 27.88 -5.38
N ALA A 70 9.79 29.19 -5.15
CA ALA A 70 10.77 29.91 -4.35
C ALA A 70 10.78 29.35 -2.92
N ILE A 71 11.96 28.98 -2.43
CA ILE A 71 12.14 28.59 -1.02
C ILE A 71 11.89 29.84 -0.19
N PRO A 72 10.83 29.89 0.64
CA PRO A 72 10.59 31.07 1.46
C PRO A 72 11.73 31.21 2.47
N GLN A 73 12.27 32.40 2.59
CA GLN A 73 13.14 32.73 3.71
C GLN A 73 12.26 32.96 4.92
N GLN A 74 12.32 32.06 5.89
CA GLN A 74 11.62 32.22 7.16
C GLN A 74 12.62 32.72 8.20
N ASP A 75 12.42 33.96 8.65
CA ASP A 75 13.14 34.46 9.82
C ASP A 75 12.39 34.01 11.08
N ARG A 76 13.14 33.42 12.04
CA ARG A 76 12.59 32.99 13.33
C ARG A 76 12.06 34.15 14.19
N SER A 77 12.37 35.39 13.82
CA SER A 77 11.89 36.61 14.48
C SER A 77 10.59 37.17 13.89
N GLU A 78 10.08 36.61 12.78
CA GLU A 78 8.84 37.08 12.15
C GLU A 78 7.58 36.69 12.94
N GLU A 79 6.66 37.64 13.09
CA GLU A 79 5.35 37.41 13.72
C GLU A 79 4.34 36.71 12.78
N GLN A 80 4.57 36.79 11.45
CA GLN A 80 3.75 36.14 10.43
C GLN A 80 4.58 35.12 9.65
N TYR A 81 4.23 33.85 9.79
CA TYR A 81 4.87 32.76 9.06
C TYR A 81 4.31 32.62 7.65
N ALA A 82 5.21 32.50 6.66
CA ALA A 82 4.83 32.05 5.33
C ALA A 82 4.39 30.59 5.37
N VAL A 83 3.11 30.32 5.10
CA VAL A 83 2.57 28.96 5.02
C VAL A 83 3.00 28.33 3.70
N ILE A 84 3.80 27.26 3.78
CA ILE A 84 4.16 26.44 2.61
C ILE A 84 3.06 25.42 2.42
N THR A 85 2.30 25.54 1.33
CA THR A 85 1.29 24.55 0.97
C THR A 85 1.94 23.30 0.38
N SER A 86 1.64 22.14 0.94
CA SER A 86 2.08 20.86 0.39
C SER A 86 1.51 20.69 -1.01
N THR A 87 2.37 20.37 -1.98
CA THR A 87 1.97 20.15 -3.38
C THR A 87 2.39 18.74 -3.82
N PRO A 88 1.53 17.98 -4.52
CA PRO A 88 1.90 16.68 -5.04
C PRO A 88 3.07 16.79 -6.04
N LEU A 89 4.18 16.12 -5.75
CA LEU A 89 5.36 16.10 -6.62
C LEU A 89 5.14 15.30 -7.92
N ARG A 90 4.02 14.56 -8.03
CA ARG A 90 3.64 13.74 -9.19
C ARG A 90 3.82 14.45 -10.53
N LEU A 91 3.45 15.72 -10.60
CA LEU A 91 3.48 16.48 -11.86
C LEU A 91 4.88 16.62 -12.45
N TYR A 92 5.93 16.45 -11.65
CA TYR A 92 7.33 16.63 -12.06
C TYR A 92 8.02 15.34 -12.48
N TYR A 93 7.60 14.20 -11.93
CA TYR A 93 8.24 12.90 -12.19
C TYR A 93 7.35 11.91 -12.95
N PHE A 94 6.05 12.19 -13.08
CA PHE A 94 5.12 11.37 -13.86
C PHE A 94 4.46 12.23 -14.93
N ASN A 95 4.92 12.07 -16.18
CA ASN A 95 4.26 12.66 -17.34
C ASN A 95 3.53 11.55 -18.10
N LYS A 96 2.20 11.69 -18.27
CA LYS A 96 1.36 10.74 -19.02
C LYS A 96 1.83 10.53 -20.46
N THR A 97 2.55 11.48 -21.05
CA THR A 97 3.09 11.38 -22.41
C THR A 97 4.47 10.70 -22.46
N ASP A 98 5.13 10.53 -21.33
CA ASP A 98 6.44 9.90 -21.23
C ASP A 98 6.37 8.57 -20.47
N SER A 99 6.00 7.53 -21.20
CA SER A 99 5.90 6.16 -20.68
C SER A 99 7.27 5.52 -20.37
N THR A 100 8.38 6.17 -20.71
CA THR A 100 9.73 5.59 -20.55
C THR A 100 10.17 5.55 -19.09
N ARG A 101 9.74 6.53 -18.29
CA ARG A 101 10.13 6.69 -16.87
C ARG A 101 9.27 5.87 -15.90
N VAL A 102 8.27 5.15 -16.40
CA VAL A 102 7.38 4.34 -15.57
C VAL A 102 8.13 3.18 -14.90
N ALA A 103 9.25 2.74 -15.48
CA ALA A 103 10.12 1.74 -14.86
C ALA A 103 11.07 2.30 -13.78
N GLU A 104 11.12 3.61 -13.58
CA GLU A 104 12.05 4.29 -12.65
C GLU A 104 11.46 4.51 -11.24
N PHE A 105 10.27 3.96 -10.98
CA PHE A 105 9.64 4.03 -9.66
C PHE A 105 10.07 2.87 -8.77
N ASP A 106 10.43 3.23 -7.54
CA ASP A 106 10.60 2.31 -6.42
C ASP A 106 9.41 2.42 -5.48
N ILE A 107 9.30 1.48 -4.56
CA ILE A 107 8.36 1.56 -3.45
C ILE A 107 9.09 1.47 -2.11
N ALA A 108 8.39 1.88 -1.06
CA ALA A 108 8.74 1.56 0.30
C ALA A 108 7.51 1.18 1.09
N LEU A 109 7.60 0.04 1.79
CA LEU A 109 6.66 -0.30 2.84
C LEU A 109 6.95 0.57 4.06
N GLY A 110 5.92 1.22 4.58
CA GLY A 110 6.00 2.06 5.76
C GLY A 110 4.79 1.85 6.68
N ASP A 111 4.71 2.68 7.72
CA ASP A 111 3.69 2.58 8.77
C ASP A 111 3.72 1.26 9.56
N TRP A 112 4.81 1.08 10.31
CA TRP A 112 5.04 -0.08 11.19
C TRP A 112 4.41 0.10 12.58
N GLY A 113 3.51 1.08 12.75
CA GLY A 113 2.97 1.45 14.07
C GLY A 113 2.11 0.38 14.73
N VAL A 114 1.61 -0.58 13.95
CA VAL A 114 0.77 -1.69 14.40
C VAL A 114 1.40 -3.07 14.16
N SER A 115 2.66 -3.10 13.74
CA SER A 115 3.42 -4.32 13.51
C SER A 115 3.58 -5.13 14.80
N SER A 116 3.77 -6.44 14.65
CA SER A 116 3.92 -7.38 15.77
C SER A 116 5.17 -8.22 15.63
N TRP A 117 5.62 -8.83 16.73
CA TRP A 117 6.72 -9.79 16.70
C TRP A 117 6.19 -11.19 16.45
N VAL A 118 6.95 -12.03 15.74
CA VAL A 118 6.57 -13.43 15.46
C VAL A 118 6.37 -14.25 16.74
N ASP A 119 7.17 -13.97 17.76
CA ASP A 119 7.12 -14.65 19.07
C ASP A 119 6.26 -13.91 20.11
N ARG A 120 5.82 -12.68 19.80
CA ARG A 120 5.03 -11.84 20.69
C ARG A 120 4.09 -10.92 19.92
N HIS A 121 2.86 -11.38 19.75
CA HIS A 121 1.79 -10.58 19.18
C HIS A 121 1.46 -9.39 20.08
N LEU A 122 1.42 -8.19 19.51
CA LEU A 122 1.07 -6.95 20.24
C LEU A 122 -0.43 -6.69 20.25
N SER A 123 -1.17 -7.28 19.29
CA SER A 123 -2.62 -7.24 19.16
C SER A 123 -3.08 -8.48 18.40
N GLU A 124 -4.21 -9.07 18.78
CA GLU A 124 -4.87 -10.13 17.99
C GLU A 124 -5.78 -9.55 16.90
N THR A 125 -6.23 -8.31 17.09
CA THR A 125 -6.95 -7.56 16.06
C THR A 125 -5.93 -6.91 15.13
N ILE A 126 -5.66 -7.59 14.02
CA ILE A 126 -4.78 -7.12 12.96
C ILE A 126 -5.52 -6.99 11.64
N GLN A 127 -4.89 -6.29 10.69
CA GLN A 127 -5.35 -6.06 9.33
C GLN A 127 -6.67 -5.26 9.25
N PRO A 128 -6.91 -4.53 8.15
CA PRO A 128 -8.23 -3.97 7.89
C PRO A 128 -9.26 -5.10 7.70
N VAL A 129 -10.49 -4.91 8.19
CA VAL A 129 -11.55 -5.94 8.23
C VAL A 129 -11.76 -6.68 6.89
N ALA A 130 -11.78 -5.96 5.77
CA ALA A 130 -11.96 -6.56 4.44
C ALA A 130 -10.72 -7.29 3.90
N LEU A 131 -9.57 -7.17 4.58
CA LEU A 131 -8.28 -7.76 4.22
C LEU A 131 -7.83 -8.83 5.22
N GLN A 132 -8.64 -9.09 6.25
CA GLN A 132 -8.25 -10.02 7.30
C GLN A 132 -8.02 -11.42 6.73
N TYR A 133 -6.91 -12.02 7.14
CA TYR A 133 -6.52 -13.37 6.81
C TYR A 133 -7.51 -14.35 7.46
N PRO A 134 -7.83 -15.50 6.84
CA PRO A 134 -8.89 -16.36 7.34
C PRO A 134 -8.66 -16.86 8.77
N GLU A 135 -7.40 -17.11 9.17
CA GLU A 135 -7.07 -17.46 10.56
C GLU A 135 -7.40 -16.31 11.53
N VAL A 136 -7.11 -15.07 11.15
CA VAL A 136 -7.46 -13.87 11.95
C VAL A 136 -8.98 -13.70 12.05
N LEU A 137 -9.71 -13.93 10.94
CA LEU A 137 -11.18 -13.84 10.91
C LEU A 137 -11.86 -14.83 11.84
N ILE A 138 -11.27 -16.01 12.05
CA ILE A 138 -11.82 -17.07 12.92
C ILE A 138 -11.12 -17.12 14.28
N GLU A 139 -10.30 -16.13 14.62
CA GLU A 139 -9.55 -16.05 15.86
C GLU A 139 -8.63 -17.27 16.12
N ALA A 140 -8.14 -17.89 15.03
CA ALA A 140 -7.13 -18.93 15.09
C ALA A 140 -5.72 -18.32 15.22
N PRO A 141 -4.73 -19.09 15.71
CA PRO A 141 -3.34 -18.66 15.72
C PRO A 141 -2.88 -18.26 14.32
N TRP A 142 -2.27 -17.10 14.21
CA TRP A 142 -1.74 -16.56 12.96
C TRP A 142 -0.23 -16.34 13.06
N ASN A 143 0.42 -16.07 11.91
CA ASN A 143 1.87 -15.84 11.83
C ASN A 143 2.21 -14.89 10.67
N ALA A 144 3.49 -14.82 10.29
CA ALA A 144 4.01 -13.97 9.22
C ALA A 144 3.33 -14.20 7.84
N SER A 145 2.68 -15.34 7.61
CA SER A 145 1.91 -15.60 6.38
C SER A 145 0.74 -14.62 6.18
N THR A 146 0.26 -13.98 7.24
CA THR A 146 -0.75 -12.91 7.18
C THR A 146 -0.35 -11.77 6.24
N ASP A 147 0.93 -11.39 6.26
CA ASP A 147 1.47 -10.36 5.37
C ASP A 147 1.49 -10.83 3.91
N GLY A 148 1.77 -12.11 3.68
CA GLY A 148 1.72 -12.74 2.35
C GLY A 148 0.31 -12.70 1.75
N TRP A 149 -0.71 -12.93 2.57
CA TRP A 149 -2.11 -12.77 2.17
C TRP A 149 -2.43 -11.34 1.74
N ASN A 150 -2.05 -10.34 2.54
CA ASN A 150 -2.29 -8.94 2.20
C ASN A 150 -1.47 -8.48 0.98
N LEU A 151 -0.27 -9.01 0.77
CA LEU A 151 0.49 -8.77 -0.46
C LEU A 151 -0.29 -9.26 -1.68
N GLY A 152 -0.85 -10.48 -1.62
CA GLY A 152 -1.69 -11.01 -2.69
C GLY A 152 -2.89 -10.12 -2.99
N TYR A 153 -3.52 -9.57 -1.96
CA TYR A 153 -4.58 -8.58 -2.10
C TYR A 153 -4.12 -7.32 -2.82
N VAL A 154 -3.05 -6.69 -2.35
CA VAL A 154 -2.51 -5.46 -2.95
C VAL A 154 -2.22 -5.68 -4.43
N VAL A 155 -1.59 -6.79 -4.80
CA VAL A 155 -1.28 -7.12 -6.19
C VAL A 155 -2.55 -7.23 -7.03
N LEU A 156 -3.60 -7.88 -6.53
CA LEU A 156 -4.85 -8.05 -7.26
C LEU A 156 -5.68 -6.77 -7.37
N GLU A 157 -5.75 -5.99 -6.29
CA GLU A 157 -6.43 -4.69 -6.27
C GLU A 157 -5.77 -3.75 -7.28
N VAL A 158 -4.44 -3.69 -7.27
CA VAL A 158 -3.66 -2.85 -8.18
C VAL A 158 -3.73 -3.33 -9.63
N PHE A 159 -3.84 -4.64 -9.87
CA PHE A 159 -3.92 -5.20 -11.22
C PHE A 159 -5.30 -5.06 -11.87
N ARG A 160 -6.37 -5.35 -11.13
CA ARG A 160 -7.73 -5.42 -11.67
C ARG A 160 -8.65 -4.30 -11.22
N ALA A 161 -8.22 -3.45 -10.29
CA ALA A 161 -9.08 -2.50 -9.59
C ALA A 161 -10.31 -3.20 -8.95
N VAL A 162 -10.10 -4.43 -8.47
CA VAL A 162 -11.13 -5.27 -7.87
C VAL A 162 -10.83 -5.41 -6.39
N ARG A 163 -11.82 -5.12 -5.54
CA ARG A 163 -11.77 -5.54 -4.13
C ARG A 163 -11.99 -7.04 -4.06
N MET A 164 -11.06 -7.73 -3.40
CA MET A 164 -11.09 -9.18 -3.26
C MET A 164 -12.32 -9.65 -2.47
N PHE A 165 -12.63 -8.96 -1.38
CA PHE A 165 -13.74 -9.25 -0.48
C PHE A 165 -14.45 -7.94 -0.13
N SER A 166 -15.77 -8.02 0.04
CA SER A 166 -16.56 -6.93 0.61
C SER A 166 -17.22 -7.35 1.91
N GLY A 167 -17.53 -8.65 2.08
CA GLY A 167 -18.28 -9.16 3.24
C GLY A 167 -19.62 -8.46 3.43
N SER A 168 -20.14 -7.84 2.37
CA SER A 168 -21.26 -6.90 2.44
C SER A 168 -22.58 -7.64 2.20
N VAL A 169 -23.57 -7.43 3.06
CA VAL A 169 -24.90 -8.02 2.92
C VAL A 169 -25.82 -7.07 2.13
N PRO A 170 -26.40 -7.49 1.00
CA PRO A 170 -27.45 -6.72 0.34
C PRO A 170 -28.75 -6.72 1.19
N PRO A 171 -29.57 -5.65 1.14
CA PRO A 171 -29.41 -4.43 0.33
C PRO A 171 -28.60 -3.32 1.02
N ASP A 172 -28.42 -3.38 2.34
CA ASP A 172 -27.92 -2.26 3.16
C ASP A 172 -26.40 -2.10 3.10
N GLY A 173 -25.68 -3.14 2.63
CA GLY A 173 -24.24 -3.10 2.39
C GLY A 173 -23.38 -3.15 3.65
N HIS A 174 -23.97 -3.41 4.83
CA HIS A 174 -23.20 -3.57 6.05
C HIS A 174 -22.35 -4.85 6.01
N TYR A 175 -21.22 -4.81 6.71
CA TYR A 175 -20.29 -5.92 6.77
C TYR A 175 -20.80 -7.00 7.74
N GLU A 176 -20.73 -8.26 7.32
CA GLU A 176 -20.90 -9.42 8.18
C GLU A 176 -19.77 -10.44 7.97
N LEU A 177 -19.18 -10.91 9.08
CA LEU A 177 -18.11 -11.92 9.08
C LEU A 177 -18.50 -13.18 8.28
N LYS A 178 -19.74 -13.63 8.42
CA LYS A 178 -20.25 -14.84 7.73
C LYS A 178 -20.20 -14.68 6.21
N GLU A 179 -20.43 -13.48 5.68
CA GLU A 179 -20.38 -13.22 4.25
C GLU A 179 -18.95 -13.16 3.76
N HIS A 180 -18.04 -12.52 4.51
CA HIS A 180 -16.61 -12.52 4.18
C HIS A 180 -16.07 -13.95 4.12
N LEU A 181 -16.37 -14.78 5.13
CA LEU A 181 -15.99 -16.19 5.14
C LEU A 181 -16.60 -16.99 3.99
N ARG A 182 -17.79 -16.61 3.50
CA ARG A 182 -18.43 -17.22 2.34
C ARG A 182 -17.76 -16.82 1.02
N GLU A 183 -17.21 -15.61 0.94
CA GLU A 183 -16.52 -15.11 -0.26
C GLU A 183 -15.15 -15.78 -0.45
N ILE A 184 -14.43 -16.11 0.62
CA ILE A 184 -13.09 -16.71 0.57
C ILE A 184 -13.03 -17.98 -0.31
N PRO A 185 -13.87 -19.02 -0.09
CA PRO A 185 -13.88 -20.21 -0.94
C PRO A 185 -14.38 -20.00 -2.38
N ASN A 186 -15.03 -18.87 -2.69
CA ASN A 186 -15.46 -18.57 -4.05
C ASN A 186 -14.28 -18.08 -4.91
N LEU A 187 -13.30 -17.44 -4.28
CA LEU A 187 -12.10 -16.95 -4.95
C LEU A 187 -10.93 -17.94 -4.84
N PHE A 188 -10.84 -18.63 -3.70
CA PHE A 188 -9.80 -19.61 -3.40
C PHE A 188 -10.37 -21.03 -3.35
N TRP A 189 -9.65 -21.97 -2.74
CA TRP A 189 -10.11 -23.33 -2.51
C TRP A 189 -10.96 -23.41 -1.22
N PRO A 190 -11.86 -24.42 -1.08
CA PRO A 190 -12.49 -24.72 0.19
C PRO A 190 -11.51 -24.76 1.37
N PHE A 191 -12.00 -24.37 2.55
CA PHE A 191 -11.25 -24.50 3.79
C PHE A 191 -10.74 -25.94 3.96
N PRO A 192 -9.50 -26.13 4.47
CA PRO A 192 -8.97 -27.44 4.78
C PRO A 192 -9.94 -28.22 5.69
N LYS A 193 -10.11 -29.51 5.41
CA LYS A 193 -10.82 -30.41 6.32
C LYS A 193 -9.84 -30.85 7.40
N PHE A 194 -10.16 -30.56 8.65
CA PHE A 194 -9.44 -31.07 9.82
C PHE A 194 -9.91 -32.48 10.17
#